data_AF-A0A2G9SAU1-F1
#
_entry.id   AF-A0A2G9SAU1-F1
#
_cell.length_a   1.000
_cell.length_b   1.000
_cell.length_c   1.000
_cell.angle_alpha   90.00
_cell.angle_beta   90.00
_cell.angle_gamma   90.00
#
_symmetry.space_group_name_H-M   'P 1'
#
loop_
_entity.id
_entity.type
_entity.pdbx_description
1 polymer ?
#
loop_
_entity_poly.entity_id
_entity_poly.type
_entity_poly.pdbx_seq_one_letter_code
_entity_poly.pdbx_strand_id
1 'polypeptide(L)'
;PYIEEICDSLRGKIFQKYIESDRFTRFCQWKNVELNIHLTMNDFSVHRIIGRGGFGEVYGCRKADTGKMYAMKCLDKKRIKMKQGETLALNERIMLSLVSTGVSFFFSFMSLCLPCT
;
A
#
# COMPACT_ATOMS: atom_id res chain seq x y z
N PRO A 1 12.55 -28.63 -1.09
CA PRO A 1 13.13 -29.29 -2.29
C PRO A 1 12.21 -29.28 -3.52
N TYR A 2 11.05 -29.96 -3.51
CA TYR A 2 10.23 -30.10 -4.72
C TYR A 2 9.58 -28.79 -5.22
N ILE A 3 9.24 -27.88 -4.31
CA ILE A 3 8.64 -26.58 -4.67
C ILE A 3 9.65 -25.69 -5.42
N GLU A 4 10.95 -25.76 -5.07
CA GLU A 4 12.00 -25.00 -5.74
C GLU A 4 12.21 -25.50 -7.16
N GLU A 5 12.29 -26.82 -7.35
CA GLU A 5 12.39 -27.43 -8.68
C GLU A 5 11.17 -27.09 -9.58
N ILE A 6 9.97 -27.11 -9.00
CA ILE A 6 8.76 -26.68 -9.72
C ILE A 6 8.85 -25.19 -10.09
N CYS A 7 9.26 -24.33 -9.15
CA CYS A 7 9.38 -22.89 -9.41
C CYS A 7 10.41 -22.60 -10.50
N ASP A 8 11.55 -23.29 -10.48
CA ASP A 8 12.61 -23.13 -11.48
C ASP A 8 12.17 -23.61 -12.86
N SER A 9 11.46 -24.73 -12.93
CA SER A 9 10.85 -25.23 -14.17
C SER A 9 9.81 -24.24 -14.72
N LEU A 10 8.96 -23.69 -13.85
CA LEU A 10 7.96 -22.68 -14.22
C LEU A 10 8.60 -21.39 -14.75
N ARG A 11 9.74 -20.95 -14.18
CA ARG A 11 10.48 -19.74 -14.59
C ARG A 11 11.16 -19.85 -15.96
N GLY A 12 11.35 -21.06 -16.48
CA GLY A 12 11.97 -21.30 -17.77
C GLY A 12 11.01 -21.12 -18.95
N LYS A 13 10.93 -22.14 -19.80
CA LYS A 13 10.17 -22.08 -21.07
C LYS A 13 8.67 -21.86 -20.88
N ILE A 14 8.12 -22.24 -19.73
CA ILE A 14 6.69 -22.09 -19.41
C ILE A 14 6.37 -20.60 -19.17
N PHE A 15 7.23 -19.89 -18.45
CA PHE A 15 7.07 -18.45 -18.23
C PHE A 15 7.16 -17.65 -19.53
N GLN A 16 8.07 -18.01 -20.44
CA GLN A 16 8.18 -17.34 -21.73
C GLN A 16 6.88 -17.43 -22.54
N LYS A 17 6.27 -18.63 -22.61
CA LYS A 17 4.97 -18.84 -23.25
C LYS A 17 3.83 -18.10 -22.54
N TYR A 18 3.94 -17.90 -21.23
CA TYR A 18 2.99 -17.10 -20.47
C TYR A 18 3.08 -15.61 -20.86
N ILE A 19 4.29 -15.05 -20.99
CA ILE A 19 4.52 -13.66 -21.40
C ILE A 19 3.90 -13.37 -22.77
N GLU A 20 4.02 -14.31 -23.71
CA GLU A 20 3.49 -14.17 -25.07
C GLU A 20 1.96 -14.37 -25.16
N SER A 21 1.32 -14.86 -24.09
CA SER A 21 -0.12 -15.13 -24.05
C SER A 21 -0.92 -13.89 -23.64
N ASP A 22 -2.19 -13.83 -24.09
CA ASP A 22 -3.19 -12.86 -23.62
C ASP A 22 -3.37 -12.83 -22.10
N ARG A 23 -3.01 -13.91 -21.39
CA ARG A 23 -3.02 -13.94 -19.92
C ARG A 23 -2.05 -12.94 -19.32
N PHE A 24 -0.85 -12.78 -19.90
CA PHE A 24 0.11 -11.80 -19.44
C PHE A 24 -0.33 -10.38 -19.80
N THR A 25 -0.93 -10.16 -20.97
CA THR A 25 -1.55 -8.88 -21.31
C THR A 25 -2.63 -8.50 -20.30
N ARG A 26 -3.48 -9.44 -19.89
CA ARG A 26 -4.48 -9.22 -18.85
C ARG A 26 -3.84 -8.91 -17.49
N PHE A 27 -2.77 -9.61 -17.13
CA PHE A 27 -1.98 -9.31 -15.92
C PHE A 27 -1.41 -7.89 -15.96
N CYS A 28 -0.82 -7.47 -17.08
CA CYS A 28 -0.30 -6.11 -17.25
C CYS A 28 -1.40 -5.05 -17.16
N GLN A 29 -2.60 -5.31 -17.68
CA GLN A 29 -3.75 -4.43 -17.50
C GLN A 29 -4.11 -4.27 -16.03
N TRP A 30 -4.19 -5.38 -15.28
CA TRP A 30 -4.47 -5.34 -13.84
C TRP A 30 -3.36 -4.62 -13.06
N LYS A 31 -2.09 -4.83 -13.43
CA LYS A 31 -0.96 -4.10 -12.84
C LYS A 31 -0.99 -2.61 -13.15
N ASN A 32 -1.41 -2.23 -14.35
CA ASN A 32 -1.57 -0.84 -14.73
C ASN A 32 -2.70 -0.17 -13.93
N VAL A 33 -3.82 -0.88 -13.70
CA VAL A 33 -4.87 -0.42 -12.78
C VAL A 33 -4.30 -0.29 -11.36
N GLU A 34 -3.62 -1.31 -10.84
CA GLU A 34 -3.01 -1.26 -9.49
C GLU A 34 -2.08 -0.03 -9.30
N LEU A 35 -1.29 0.31 -10.32
CA LEU A 35 -0.36 1.45 -10.29
C LEU A 35 -1.03 2.81 -10.54
N ASN A 36 -2.10 2.86 -11.34
CA ASN A 36 -2.83 4.09 -11.67
C ASN A 36 -4.03 4.35 -10.77
N ILE A 37 -4.28 3.53 -9.74
CA ILE A 37 -5.25 3.89 -8.69
C ILE A 37 -4.68 5.10 -7.94
N HIS A 38 -5.04 6.29 -8.41
CA HIS A 38 -4.87 7.53 -7.68
C HIS A 38 -5.95 7.59 -6.60
N LEU A 39 -5.58 7.13 -5.40
CA LEU A 39 -6.43 7.24 -4.23
C LEU A 39 -6.50 8.70 -3.81
N THR A 40 -7.71 9.24 -3.84
CA THR A 40 -7.99 10.57 -3.33
C THR A 40 -8.67 10.46 -1.97
N MET A 41 -8.61 11.54 -1.17
CA MET A 41 -9.32 11.57 0.10
C MET A 41 -10.83 11.37 -0.05
N ASN A 42 -11.40 11.70 -1.22
CA ASN A 42 -12.82 11.54 -1.51
C ASN A 42 -13.26 10.07 -1.64
N ASP A 43 -12.33 9.16 -1.90
CA ASP A 43 -12.62 7.72 -1.98
C ASP A 43 -12.81 7.10 -0.58
N PHE A 44 -12.55 7.87 0.48
CA PHE A 44 -12.55 7.42 1.86
C PHE A 44 -13.48 8.27 2.72
N SER A 45 -14.45 7.61 3.34
CA SER A 45 -15.25 8.19 4.41
C SER A 45 -14.50 8.07 5.73
N VAL A 46 -13.94 9.19 6.20
CA VAL A 46 -13.26 9.27 7.51
C VAL A 46 -14.30 9.23 8.63
N HIS A 47 -14.13 8.32 9.58
CA HIS A 47 -14.97 8.18 10.76
C HIS A 47 -14.28 8.85 11.98
N ARG A 48 -14.12 8.13 13.08
CA ARG A 48 -13.53 8.60 14.34
C ARG A 48 -12.04 8.30 14.42
N ILE A 49 -11.36 9.05 15.29
CA ILE A 49 -9.98 8.77 15.69
C ILE A 49 -9.95 7.43 16.43
N ILE A 50 -9.08 6.53 15.99
CA ILE A 50 -8.84 5.21 16.61
C ILE A 50 -7.55 5.19 17.43
N GLY A 51 -6.64 6.15 17.23
CA GLY A 51 -5.41 6.27 18.00
C GLY A 51 -4.72 7.62 17.84
N ARG A 52 -3.96 8.04 18.84
CA ARG A 52 -3.13 9.25 18.80
C ARG A 52 -1.66 8.86 18.97
N GLY A 53 -0.80 9.36 18.10
CA GLY A 53 0.65 9.13 18.14
C GLY A 53 1.44 10.42 18.39
N GLY A 54 2.77 10.28 18.52
CA GLY A 54 3.66 11.41 18.80
C GLY A 54 3.88 12.39 17.64
N PHE A 55 3.54 11.97 16.41
CA PHE A 55 3.72 12.73 15.16
C PHE A 55 2.41 12.98 14.39
N GLY A 56 1.27 12.56 14.94
CA GLY A 56 -0.03 12.65 14.27
C GLY A 56 -1.09 11.74 14.88
N GLU A 57 -2.21 11.59 14.19
CA GLU A 57 -3.38 10.84 14.64
C GLU A 57 -3.76 9.77 13.62
N VAL A 58 -4.45 8.72 14.09
CA VAL A 58 -4.93 7.62 13.27
C VAL A 58 -6.45 7.65 13.27
N TYR A 59 -7.03 7.75 12.09
CA TYR A 59 -8.47 7.77 11.85
C TYR A 59 -8.92 6.41 11.30
N GLY A 60 -10.08 5.92 11.76
CA GLY A 60 -10.76 4.84 11.06
C GLY A 60 -11.43 5.40 9.81
N CYS A 61 -11.19 4.81 8.65
CA CYS A 61 -11.84 5.19 7.40
C CYS A 61 -12.52 3.98 6.74
N ARG A 62 -13.53 4.26 5.92
CA ARG A 62 -14.21 3.26 5.10
C ARG A 62 -14.01 3.63 3.64
N LYS A 63 -13.54 2.69 2.82
CA LYS A 63 -13.41 2.91 1.38
C LYS A 63 -14.79 2.85 0.72
N ALA A 64 -15.15 3.85 -0.07
CA ALA A 64 -16.50 4.00 -0.63
C ALA A 64 -16.83 2.91 -1.67
N ASP A 65 -15.84 2.41 -2.40
CA ASP A 65 -16.02 1.44 -3.48
C ASP A 65 -16.28 0.00 -2.99
N THR A 66 -15.58 -0.42 -1.94
CA THR A 66 -15.52 -1.79 -1.44
C THR A 66 -16.18 -1.93 -0.07
N GLY A 67 -16.46 -0.82 0.61
CA GLY A 67 -17.01 -0.77 1.96
C GLY A 67 -16.06 -1.30 3.04
N LYS A 68 -14.82 -1.65 2.69
CA LYS A 68 -13.81 -2.17 3.62
C LYS A 68 -13.33 -1.07 4.57
N MET A 69 -13.10 -1.47 5.82
CA MET A 69 -12.60 -0.59 6.86
C MET A 69 -11.07 -0.58 6.86
N TYR A 70 -10.48 0.61 7.02
CA TYR A 70 -9.05 0.86 7.02
C TYR A 70 -8.67 1.85 8.12
N ALA A 71 -7.37 1.92 8.42
CA ALA A 71 -6.78 2.90 9.32
C ALA A 71 -5.96 3.90 8.51
N MET A 72 -6.29 5.19 8.62
CA MET A 72 -5.61 6.30 7.98
C MET A 72 -4.76 7.03 9.01
N LYS A 73 -3.44 6.92 8.90
CA LYS A 73 -2.49 7.64 9.76
C LYS A 73 -2.15 8.98 9.13
N CYS A 74 -2.64 10.06 9.72
CA CYS A 74 -2.33 11.42 9.30
C CYS A 74 -1.11 11.92 10.08
N LEU A 75 -0.08 12.36 9.35
CA LEU A 75 1.20 12.81 9.90
C LEU A 75 1.41 14.30 9.63
N ASP A 76 1.69 15.08 10.67
CA ASP A 76 1.90 16.52 10.56
C ASP A 76 3.34 16.83 10.13
N LYS A 77 3.56 17.35 8.89
CA LYS A 77 4.92 17.72 8.42
C LYS A 77 5.63 18.69 9.36
N LYS A 78 4.92 19.68 9.90
CA LYS A 78 5.51 20.68 10.80
C LYS A 78 6.12 20.00 12.04
N ARG A 79 5.39 19.03 12.63
CA ARG A 79 5.84 18.29 13.81
C ARG A 79 6.95 17.30 13.48
N ILE A 80 6.88 16.63 12.33
CA ILE A 80 7.95 15.73 11.87
C ILE A 80 9.26 16.51 11.70
N LYS A 81 9.21 17.64 10.99
CA LYS A 81 10.39 18.49 10.76
C LYS A 81 10.97 19.04 12.07
N MET A 82 10.11 19.50 12.97
CA MET A 82 10.53 20.03 14.28
C MET A 82 11.21 18.98 15.16
N LYS A 83 10.72 17.73 15.14
CA LYS A 83 11.27 16.62 15.92
C LYS A 83 12.33 15.80 15.16
N GLN A 84 12.73 16.23 13.96
CA GLN A 84 13.64 15.49 13.06
C GLN A 84 13.20 14.02 12.83
N GLY A 85 11.89 13.77 12.81
CA GLY A 85 11.30 12.42 12.72
C GLY A 85 11.21 11.84 11.31
N GLU A 86 11.86 12.46 10.32
CA GLU A 86 11.75 12.07 8.90
C GLU A 86 12.24 10.64 8.66
N THR A 87 13.40 10.30 9.23
CA THR A 87 13.97 8.94 9.14
C THR A 87 13.06 7.90 9.80
N LEU A 88 12.42 8.22 10.92
CA LEU A 88 11.50 7.31 11.61
C LEU A 88 10.25 7.03 10.76
N ALA A 89 9.66 8.07 10.16
CA ALA A 89 8.50 7.93 9.28
C ALA A 89 8.84 7.12 8.01
N LEU A 90 10.03 7.32 7.44
CA LEU A 90 10.51 6.55 6.30
C LEU A 90 10.78 5.09 6.65
N ASN A 91 11.40 4.83 7.80
CA ASN A 91 11.66 3.47 8.29
C ASN A 91 10.36 2.71 8.53
N GLU A 92 9.35 3.34 9.15
CA GLU A 92 8.04 2.72 9.36
C GLU A 92 7.39 2.33 8.03
N ARG A 93 7.48 3.19 7.01
CA ARG A 93 7.00 2.90 5.64
C ARG A 93 7.72 1.72 5.01
N ILE A 94 9.04 1.70 5.07
CA ILE A 94 9.86 0.63 4.46
C ILE A 94 9.56 -0.70 5.14
N MET A 95 9.60 -0.74 6.48
CA MET A 95 9.36 -1.97 7.24
C MET A 95 7.97 -2.56 6.96
N LEU A 96 6.94 -1.74 6.93
CA LEU A 96 5.58 -2.21 6.63
C LEU A 96 5.42 -2.64 5.16
N SER A 97 6.15 -2.03 4.23
CA SER A 97 6.16 -2.50 2.82
C SER A 97 6.84 -3.86 2.66
N LEU A 98 7.89 -4.14 3.44
CA LEU A 98 8.62 -5.41 3.39
C LEU A 98 7.86 -6.56 4.07
N VAL A 99 7.07 -6.25 5.10
CA VAL A 99 6.29 -7.25 5.87
C VAL A 99 4.93 -7.56 5.22
N SER A 100 4.60 -6.91 4.10
CA SER A 100 3.36 -7.12 3.34
C SER A 100 3.30 -8.52 2.69
N THR A 101 2.99 -9.55 3.47
CA THR A 101 2.80 -10.94 3.02
C THR A 101 1.36 -11.21 2.55
N GLY A 102 0.81 -10.30 1.72
CA GLY A 102 -0.43 -10.54 0.97
C GLY A 102 -1.74 -10.54 1.78
N VAL A 103 -1.70 -10.42 3.11
CA VAL A 103 -2.91 -10.40 3.96
C VAL A 103 -3.05 -9.03 4.64
N SER A 104 -3.99 -8.23 4.15
CA SER A 104 -4.70 -7.21 4.93
C SER A 104 -3.99 -5.90 5.34
N PHE A 105 -2.92 -5.46 4.66
CA PHE A 105 -2.35 -4.12 4.89
C PHE A 105 -2.22 -3.25 3.62
N PHE A 106 -2.99 -3.57 2.56
CA PHE A 106 -2.96 -2.92 1.24
C PHE A 106 -3.26 -1.41 1.22
N PHE A 107 -3.63 -0.80 2.36
CA PHE A 107 -3.92 0.64 2.48
C PHE A 107 -3.22 1.29 3.67
N SER A 108 -2.19 0.66 4.24
CA SER A 108 -1.57 1.20 5.46
C SER A 108 -0.77 2.48 5.25
N PHE A 109 -0.59 2.90 4.00
CA PHE A 109 0.03 4.17 3.66
C PHE A 109 -0.79 4.81 2.56
N MET A 110 -1.99 5.29 2.89
CA MET A 110 -2.44 6.51 2.23
C MET A 110 -1.45 7.60 2.63
N SER A 111 -0.35 7.62 1.88
CA SER A 111 0.51 8.74 1.55
C SER A 111 0.37 9.88 2.54
N LEU A 112 1.34 10.06 3.44
CA LEU A 112 1.56 11.26 4.26
C LEU A 112 0.56 12.35 3.86
N CYS A 113 -0.60 12.41 4.54
CA CYS A 113 -1.66 13.34 4.14
C CYS A 113 -1.08 14.76 4.17
N LEU A 114 -0.71 15.28 3.00
CA LEU A 114 -0.45 16.68 2.76
C LEU A 114 -1.07 17.02 1.43
N PRO A 115 -1.93 18.05 1.47
CA PRO A 115 -1.44 19.40 1.71
C PRO A 115 -1.89 19.96 3.06
N CYS A 116 -0.92 20.46 3.84
CA CYS A 116 -1.19 21.63 4.66
C CYS A 116 -1.32 22.79 3.66
N THR A 117 -2.52 23.29 3.43
CA THR A 117 -2.66 24.74 3.29
C THR A 117 -2.27 25.40 4.60
#